data_AF-A0AAN7T591-F1
#
_entry.id   AF-A0AAN7T591-F1
#
_cell.length_a   1.000
_cell.length_b   1.000
_cell.length_c   1.000
_cell.angle_alpha   90.00
_cell.angle_beta   90.00
_cell.angle_gamma   90.00
#
_symmetry.space_group_name_H-M   'P 1'
#
loop_
_entity.id
_entity.type
_entity.pdbx_description
1 polymer ?
#
loop_
_entity_poly.entity_id
_entity_poly.type
_entity_poly.pdbx_seq_one_letter_code
_entity_poly.pdbx_strand_id
1 'polypeptide(L)'
;MSSTSNSSGALSRQQKNHSILSIPIVYALAFPPHLYAFARGMTASNYTYSNTVPRANLDLLKSKLPEATWQSLARAQGAHLNALEGFPLFAGAMIAGNYAKLSPNDLNFAAAEYICARVVYTALYMTTKSEAWSYLRTGVYAWSLAAPIWILWKAGKKIRDQSVDLKEL
;
A
#
# COMPACT_ATOMS: atom_id res chain seq x y z
N MET A 1 45.75 -39.86 5.65
CA MET A 1 44.92 -39.21 4.62
C MET A 1 43.72 -38.57 5.31
N SER A 2 43.86 -37.30 5.68
CA SER A 2 42.82 -36.52 6.35
C SER A 2 41.88 -35.91 5.31
N SER A 3 40.72 -36.52 5.11
CA SER A 3 39.62 -35.91 4.37
C SER A 3 38.82 -35.05 5.34
N THR A 4 39.23 -33.79 5.48
CA THR A 4 38.43 -32.78 6.17
C THR A 4 37.15 -32.55 5.37
N SER A 5 36.02 -32.97 5.94
CA SER A 5 34.70 -32.61 5.47
C SER A 5 34.57 -31.10 5.52
N ASN A 6 34.39 -30.49 4.34
CA ASN A 6 34.17 -29.07 4.20
C ASN A 6 32.76 -28.75 4.72
N SER A 7 32.60 -28.61 6.03
CA SER A 7 31.42 -28.04 6.67
C SER A 7 31.40 -26.53 6.38
N SER A 8 31.19 -26.19 5.12
CA SER A 8 30.82 -24.83 4.71
C SER A 8 29.39 -24.60 5.18
N GLY A 9 29.28 -24.28 6.47
CA GLY A 9 28.08 -23.76 7.10
C GLY A 9 27.71 -22.44 6.47
N ALA A 10 27.02 -22.49 5.33
CA ALA A 10 26.13 -21.43 4.93
C ALA A 10 25.02 -21.41 5.99
N LEU A 11 25.25 -20.64 7.06
CA LEU A 11 24.19 -20.19 7.94
C LEU A 11 23.12 -19.58 7.01
N SER A 12 22.09 -20.37 6.69
CA SER A 12 20.90 -19.85 6.02
C SER A 12 20.41 -18.74 6.92
N ARG A 13 20.72 -17.49 6.58
CA ARG A 13 20.43 -16.34 7.43
C ARG A 13 18.92 -16.39 7.61
N GLN A 14 18.43 -16.77 8.79
CA GLN A 14 17.00 -16.94 9.03
C GLN A 14 16.36 -15.57 8.82
N GLN A 15 15.76 -15.38 7.65
CA GLN A 15 15.32 -14.06 7.24
C GLN A 15 14.08 -13.70 8.04
N LYS A 16 14.16 -12.63 8.82
CA LYS A 16 13.06 -12.17 9.67
C LYS A 16 11.87 -11.81 8.80
N ASN A 17 10.68 -12.28 9.17
CA ASN A 17 9.45 -11.96 8.46
C ASN A 17 8.81 -10.69 9.06
N HIS A 18 8.74 -9.61 8.27
CA HIS A 18 8.21 -8.31 8.67
C HIS A 18 6.87 -7.98 8.00
N SER A 19 6.30 -8.91 7.23
CA SER A 19 5.10 -8.67 6.44
C SER A 19 3.86 -8.30 7.27
N ILE A 20 3.65 -8.92 8.44
CA ILE A 20 2.53 -8.52 9.31
C ILE A 20 2.74 -7.11 9.90
N LEU A 21 3.98 -6.74 10.24
CA LEU A 21 4.32 -5.39 10.70
C LEU A 21 4.14 -4.34 9.61
N SER A 22 4.19 -4.73 8.33
CA SER A 22 3.96 -3.82 7.22
C SER A 22 2.49 -3.40 7.07
N ILE A 23 1.53 -4.16 7.62
CA ILE A 23 0.09 -3.85 7.55
C ILE A 23 -0.23 -2.50 8.22
N PRO A 24 0.11 -2.26 9.51
CA PRO A 24 -0.14 -0.96 10.13
C PRO A 24 0.66 0.17 9.45
N ILE A 25 1.86 -0.11 8.93
CA ILE A 25 2.66 0.88 8.19
C ILE A 25 1.91 1.32 6.92
N VAL A 26 1.41 0.38 6.13
CA VAL A 26 0.66 0.69 4.91
C VAL A 26 -0.65 1.42 5.21
N TYR A 27 -1.36 1.03 6.28
CA TYR A 27 -2.54 1.78 6.72
C TYR A 27 -2.18 3.23 7.09
N ALA A 28 -1.08 3.43 7.81
CA ALA A 28 -0.60 4.76 8.18
C ALA A 28 -0.25 5.65 6.97
N LEU A 29 0.18 5.08 5.84
CA LEU A 29 0.46 5.83 4.60
C LEU A 29 -0.79 6.50 4.00
N ALA A 30 -2.00 6.09 4.38
CA ALA A 30 -3.21 6.77 3.94
C ALA A 30 -3.41 8.14 4.61
N PHE A 31 -2.79 8.41 5.76
CA PHE A 31 -3.08 9.60 6.57
C PHE A 31 -2.40 10.90 6.13
N PRO A 32 -1.15 10.94 5.61
CA PRO A 32 -0.51 12.19 5.24
C PRO A 32 -1.34 13.07 4.27
N PRO A 33 -1.96 12.53 3.19
CA PRO A 33 -2.84 13.32 2.34
C PRO A 33 -4.09 13.82 3.06
N HIS A 34 -4.65 13.01 3.97
CA HIS A 34 -5.81 13.38 4.77
C HIS A 34 -5.50 14.54 5.74
N LEU A 35 -4.37 14.46 6.45
CA LEU A 35 -3.90 15.51 7.35
C LEU A 35 -3.63 16.81 6.60
N TYR A 36 -3.02 16.72 5.41
CA TYR A 36 -2.84 17.87 4.53
C TYR A 36 -4.19 18.48 4.13
N ALA A 37 -5.14 17.67 3.67
CA ALA A 37 -6.46 18.13 3.25
C ALA A 37 -7.22 18.80 4.40
N PHE A 38 -7.16 18.23 5.61
CA PHE A 38 -7.77 18.78 6.80
C PHE A 38 -7.14 20.13 7.20
N ALA A 39 -5.81 20.19 7.36
CA ALA A 39 -5.12 21.40 7.79
C ALA A 39 -5.26 22.56 6.77
N ARG A 40 -5.11 22.27 5.48
CA ARG A 40 -5.33 23.26 4.41
C ARG A 40 -6.80 23.62 4.26
N GLY A 41 -7.71 22.66 4.45
CA GLY A 41 -9.15 22.91 4.42
C GLY A 41 -9.60 23.85 5.55
N MET A 42 -9.09 23.63 6.77
CA MET A 42 -9.32 24.51 7.91
C MET A 42 -8.86 25.94 7.64
N THR A 43 -7.61 26.11 7.21
CA THR A 43 -7.05 27.45 6.94
C THR A 43 -7.71 28.14 5.75
N ALA A 44 -7.99 27.42 4.66
CA ALA A 44 -8.62 27.98 3.46
C ALA A 44 -10.09 28.35 3.65
N SER A 45 -10.79 27.70 4.59
CA SER A 45 -12.21 27.93 4.87
C SER A 45 -12.46 28.88 6.06
N ASN A 46 -11.43 29.59 6.55
CA ASN A 46 -11.51 30.38 7.78
C ASN A 46 -12.09 29.56 8.96
N TYR A 47 -11.62 28.33 9.13
CA TYR A 47 -11.99 27.40 10.20
C TYR A 47 -13.48 27.01 10.21
N THR A 48 -14.17 27.09 9.07
CA THR A 48 -15.56 26.63 8.92
C THR A 48 -15.68 25.15 8.53
N TYR A 49 -14.56 24.43 8.44
CA TYR A 49 -14.52 23.00 8.14
C TYR A 49 -15.21 22.19 9.26
N SER A 50 -16.30 21.50 8.94
CA SER A 50 -17.14 20.84 9.95
C SER A 50 -16.76 19.37 10.19
N ASN A 51 -16.60 18.96 11.44
CA ASN A 51 -16.44 17.55 11.80
C ASN A 51 -17.76 16.76 11.85
N THR A 52 -18.91 17.41 11.68
CA THR A 52 -20.21 16.71 11.62
C THR A 52 -20.45 16.03 10.28
N VAL A 53 -19.85 16.56 9.20
CA VAL A 53 -19.96 16.03 7.83
C VAL A 53 -18.59 16.01 7.12
N PRO A 54 -17.57 15.35 7.69
CA PRO A 54 -16.17 15.50 7.28
C PRO A 54 -15.91 15.14 5.82
N ARG A 55 -16.69 14.22 5.25
CA ARG A 55 -16.58 13.78 3.85
C ARG A 55 -17.22 14.74 2.86
N ALA A 56 -18.22 15.52 3.28
CA ALA A 56 -18.95 16.46 2.43
C ALA A 56 -18.32 17.85 2.37
N ASN A 57 -17.40 18.18 3.29
CA ASN A 57 -16.79 19.51 3.39
C ASN A 57 -16.16 19.98 2.07
N LEU A 58 -15.51 19.09 1.32
CA LEU A 58 -14.88 19.48 0.06
C LEU A 58 -15.90 20.00 -0.95
N ASP A 59 -17.04 19.33 -1.07
CA ASP A 59 -18.11 19.72 -2.00
C ASP A 59 -18.77 21.03 -1.56
N LEU A 60 -19.03 21.17 -0.26
CA LEU A 60 -19.59 22.39 0.34
C LEU A 60 -18.70 23.63 0.17
N LEU A 61 -17.39 23.42 0.01
CA LEU A 61 -16.39 24.47 -0.15
C LEU A 61 -16.06 24.78 -1.62
N LYS A 62 -16.60 24.04 -2.59
CA LYS A 62 -16.25 24.18 -4.01
C LYS A 62 -16.47 25.59 -4.57
N SER A 63 -17.62 26.20 -4.25
CA SER A 63 -17.94 27.58 -4.69
C SER A 63 -17.35 28.68 -3.80
N LYS A 64 -16.73 28.30 -2.68
CA LYS A 64 -16.23 29.24 -1.65
C LYS A 64 -14.71 29.41 -1.68
N LEU A 65 -13.99 28.49 -2.32
CA LEU A 65 -12.54 28.49 -2.37
C LEU A 65 -12.03 28.88 -3.76
N PRO A 66 -10.83 29.47 -3.85
CA PRO A 66 -10.12 29.57 -5.11
C PRO A 66 -9.96 28.19 -5.75
N GLU A 67 -10.18 28.09 -7.06
CA GLU A 67 -10.15 26.82 -7.81
C GLU A 67 -8.87 26.01 -7.55
N ALA A 68 -7.71 26.66 -7.59
CA ALA A 68 -6.43 25.99 -7.33
C ALA A 68 -6.34 25.37 -5.93
N THR A 69 -6.93 26.02 -4.92
CA THR A 69 -6.99 25.51 -3.55
C THR A 69 -7.93 24.33 -3.47
N TRP A 70 -9.14 24.45 -4.04
CA TRP A 70 -10.11 23.36 -4.06
C TRP A 70 -9.55 22.12 -4.75
N GLN A 71 -8.94 22.26 -5.93
CA GLN A 71 -8.31 21.15 -6.65
C GLN A 71 -7.19 20.48 -5.84
N SER A 72 -6.42 21.26 -5.06
CA SER A 72 -5.38 20.72 -4.18
C SER A 72 -5.96 19.88 -3.06
N LEU A 73 -7.09 20.29 -2.48
CA LEU A 73 -7.80 19.53 -1.46
C LEU A 73 -8.45 18.27 -2.06
N ALA A 74 -9.03 18.39 -3.26
CA ALA A 74 -9.60 17.27 -4.00
C ALA A 74 -8.57 16.18 -4.31
N ARG A 75 -7.37 16.56 -4.78
CA ARG A 75 -6.28 15.59 -5.01
C ARG A 75 -5.85 14.89 -3.72
N ALA A 76 -5.76 15.62 -2.61
CA ALA A 76 -5.37 15.06 -1.33
C ALA A 76 -6.42 14.10 -0.75
N GLN A 77 -7.71 14.45 -0.84
CA GLN A 77 -8.80 13.55 -0.46
C GLN A 77 -8.84 12.30 -1.36
N GLY A 78 -8.69 12.48 -2.67
CA GLY A 78 -8.62 11.36 -3.62
C GLY A 78 -7.44 10.42 -3.34
N ALA A 79 -6.26 10.97 -3.02
CA ALA A 79 -5.09 10.17 -2.66
C ALA A 79 -5.30 9.35 -1.36
N HIS A 80 -5.94 9.95 -0.35
CA HIS A 80 -6.30 9.24 0.88
C HIS A 80 -7.26 8.07 0.62
N LEU A 81 -8.35 8.32 -0.11
CA LEU A 81 -9.33 7.29 -0.43
C LEU A 81 -8.72 6.18 -1.27
N ASN A 82 -7.90 6.51 -2.27
CA ASN A 82 -7.23 5.51 -3.08
C ASN A 82 -6.24 4.64 -2.28
N ALA A 83 -5.56 5.21 -1.28
CA ALA A 83 -4.72 4.43 -0.37
C ALA A 83 -5.54 3.44 0.46
N LEU A 84 -6.73 3.84 0.93
CA LEU A 84 -7.64 2.96 1.65
C LEU A 84 -8.29 1.88 0.76
N GLU A 85 -8.54 2.16 -0.52
CA GLU A 85 -9.08 1.18 -1.47
C GLU A 85 -8.09 0.02 -1.74
N GLY A 86 -6.79 0.31 -1.85
CA GLY A 86 -5.76 -0.71 -2.05
C GLY A 86 -5.40 -1.50 -0.78
N PHE A 87 -5.68 -0.93 0.40
CA PHE A 87 -5.27 -1.51 1.68
C PHE A 87 -5.83 -2.92 1.95
N PRO A 88 -7.13 -3.23 1.75
CA PRO A 88 -7.67 -4.57 1.98
C PRO A 88 -6.97 -5.64 1.14
N LEU A 89 -6.66 -5.35 -0.12
CA LEU A 89 -5.94 -6.26 -1.00
C LEU A 89 -4.53 -6.55 -0.45
N PHE A 90 -3.81 -5.51 -0.04
CA PHE A 90 -2.49 -5.64 0.56
C PHE A 90 -2.51 -6.45 1.86
N ALA A 91 -3.39 -6.09 2.80
CA ALA A 91 -3.51 -6.76 4.09
C ALA A 91 -3.89 -8.23 3.91
N GLY A 92 -4.86 -8.52 3.04
CA GLY A 92 -5.27 -9.87 2.69
C GLY A 92 -4.12 -10.69 2.11
N ALA A 93 -3.32 -10.11 1.22
CA ALA A 93 -2.14 -10.76 0.65
C ALA A 93 -1.10 -11.14 1.72
N MET A 94 -0.75 -10.20 2.62
CA MET A 94 0.21 -10.48 3.69
C MET A 94 -0.32 -11.58 4.62
N ILE A 95 -1.59 -11.52 5.03
CA ILE A 95 -2.20 -12.54 5.91
C ILE A 95 -2.23 -13.91 5.21
N ALA A 96 -2.74 -13.98 3.98
CA ALA A 96 -2.83 -15.23 3.22
C ALA A 96 -1.45 -15.84 2.94
N GLY A 97 -0.47 -15.00 2.61
CA GLY A 97 0.91 -15.43 2.38
C GLY A 97 1.58 -16.00 3.63
N ASN A 98 1.35 -15.40 4.80
CA ASN A 98 1.79 -15.96 6.09
C ASN A 98 1.08 -17.26 6.42
N TYR A 99 -0.24 -17.32 6.23
CA TYR A 99 -1.04 -18.53 6.44
C TYR A 99 -0.56 -19.70 5.59
N ALA A 100 -0.28 -19.46 4.30
CA ALA A 100 0.30 -20.44 3.37
C ALA A 100 1.78 -20.76 3.65
N LYS A 101 2.40 -20.11 4.66
CA LYS A 101 3.83 -20.25 4.98
C LYS A 101 4.73 -19.95 3.79
N LEU A 102 4.44 -18.90 3.02
CA LEU A 102 5.34 -18.43 1.96
C LEU A 102 6.69 -17.98 2.54
N SER A 103 7.72 -17.89 1.68
CA SER A 103 9.06 -17.51 2.13
C SER A 103 9.05 -16.07 2.70
N PRO A 104 9.78 -15.80 3.80
CA PRO A 104 9.91 -14.44 4.32
C PRO A 104 10.47 -13.44 3.30
N ASN A 105 11.30 -13.92 2.35
CA ASN A 105 11.86 -13.10 1.28
C ASN A 105 10.78 -12.59 0.33
N ASP A 106 9.90 -13.47 -0.14
CA ASP A 106 8.79 -13.08 -1.01
C ASP A 106 7.88 -12.05 -0.32
N LEU A 107 7.53 -12.32 0.94
CA LEU A 107 6.61 -11.47 1.71
C LEU A 107 7.21 -10.10 2.02
N ASN A 108 8.47 -10.06 2.47
CA ASN A 108 9.16 -8.79 2.77
C ASN A 108 9.41 -7.97 1.50
N PHE A 109 9.79 -8.62 0.40
CA PHE A 109 10.01 -7.95 -0.87
C PHE A 109 8.72 -7.32 -1.38
N ALA A 110 7.62 -8.09 -1.42
CA ALA A 110 6.32 -7.57 -1.83
C ALA A 110 5.84 -6.42 -0.92
N ALA A 111 6.05 -6.53 0.40
CA ALA A 111 5.72 -5.47 1.34
C ALA A 111 6.51 -4.17 1.07
N ALA A 112 7.83 -4.29 0.91
CA ALA A 112 8.71 -3.15 0.65
C ALA A 112 8.38 -2.51 -0.70
N GLU A 113 8.20 -3.31 -1.74
CA GLU A 113 7.83 -2.84 -3.08
C GLU A 113 6.49 -2.08 -3.06
N TYR A 114 5.48 -2.65 -2.40
CA TYR A 114 4.18 -1.99 -2.24
C TYR A 114 4.32 -0.64 -1.53
N ILE A 115 5.02 -0.60 -0.39
CA ILE A 115 5.25 0.64 0.38
C ILE A 115 5.92 1.70 -0.49
N CYS A 116 7.02 1.36 -1.18
CA CYS A 116 7.74 2.27 -2.05
C CYS A 116 6.84 2.80 -3.18
N ALA A 117 6.12 1.90 -3.86
CA ALA A 117 5.20 2.28 -4.92
C ALA A 117 4.07 3.19 -4.42
N ARG A 118 3.53 2.96 -3.22
CA ARG A 118 2.49 3.81 -2.62
C ARG A 118 3.01 5.19 -2.22
N VAL A 119 4.24 5.30 -1.74
CA VAL A 119 4.87 6.60 -1.45
C VAL A 119 5.02 7.40 -2.75
N VAL A 120 5.59 6.79 -3.79
CA VAL A 120 5.76 7.44 -5.11
C VAL A 120 4.41 7.81 -5.72
N TYR A 121 3.44 6.89 -5.72
CA TYR A 121 2.09 7.13 -6.20
C TYR A 121 1.42 8.31 -5.51
N THR A 122 1.51 8.38 -4.18
CA THR A 122 0.89 9.45 -3.39
C THR A 122 1.53 10.81 -3.71
N ALA A 123 2.86 10.86 -3.82
CA ALA A 123 3.57 12.08 -4.22
C ALA A 123 3.16 12.54 -5.62
N LEU A 124 3.08 11.63 -6.59
CA LEU A 124 2.59 11.92 -7.93
C LEU A 124 1.14 12.40 -7.89
N TYR A 125 0.26 11.73 -7.15
CA TYR A 125 -1.16 12.09 -7.05
C TYR A 125 -1.33 13.53 -6.55
N MET A 126 -0.60 13.91 -5.50
CA MET A 126 -0.74 15.23 -4.90
C MET A 126 -0.17 16.36 -5.77
N THR A 127 0.86 16.08 -6.57
CA THR A 127 1.63 17.09 -7.33
C THR A 127 1.31 17.15 -8.83
N THR A 128 0.67 16.12 -9.40
CA THR A 128 0.34 16.05 -10.82
C THR A 128 -0.62 17.16 -11.24
N LYS A 129 -0.19 17.97 -12.21
CA LYS A 129 -0.99 19.03 -12.86
C LYS A 129 -1.13 18.87 -14.38
N SER A 130 -0.44 17.89 -14.98
CA SER A 130 -0.52 17.62 -16.41
C SER A 130 -1.03 16.21 -16.68
N GLU A 131 -1.58 16.02 -17.87
CA GLU A 131 -2.12 14.74 -18.32
C GLU A 131 -1.03 13.65 -18.42
N ALA A 132 0.18 14.01 -18.87
CA ALA A 132 1.31 13.09 -18.95
C ALA A 132 1.67 12.46 -17.59
N TRP A 133 1.73 13.27 -16.53
CA TRP A 133 1.98 12.78 -15.16
C TRP A 133 0.83 11.92 -14.63
N SER A 134 -0.39 12.09 -15.15
CA SER A 134 -1.53 11.27 -14.77
C SER A 134 -1.42 9.82 -15.28
N TYR A 135 -0.83 9.60 -16.47
CA TYR A 135 -0.55 8.26 -16.99
C TYR A 135 0.52 7.55 -16.17
N LEU A 136 1.59 8.24 -15.79
CA LEU A 136 2.62 7.69 -14.90
C LEU A 136 2.00 7.25 -13.56
N ARG A 137 1.14 8.10 -12.98
CA ARG A 137 0.40 7.77 -11.76
C ARG A 137 -0.41 6.47 -11.91
N THR A 138 -1.12 6.30 -13.03
CA THR A 138 -1.87 5.06 -13.31
C THR A 138 -0.95 3.85 -13.44
N GLY A 139 0.21 3.99 -14.09
CA GLY A 139 1.21 2.92 -14.17
C GLY A 139 1.74 2.50 -12.80
N VAL A 140 2.12 3.46 -11.96
CA VAL A 140 2.61 3.18 -10.59
C VAL A 140 1.52 2.56 -9.73
N TYR A 141 0.25 2.96 -9.91
CA TYR A 141 -0.88 2.31 -9.23
C TYR A 141 -0.97 0.84 -9.60
N ALA A 142 -1.04 0.52 -10.89
CA ALA A 142 -1.13 -0.85 -11.38
C ALA A 142 0.05 -1.69 -10.90
N TRP A 143 1.27 -1.13 -10.95
CA TRP A 143 2.46 -1.77 -10.40
C TRP A 143 2.33 -2.07 -8.91
N SER A 144 1.84 -1.12 -8.11
CA SER A 144 1.63 -1.33 -6.68
C SER A 144 0.68 -2.48 -6.40
N LEU A 145 -0.35 -2.70 -7.21
CA LEU A 145 -1.30 -3.80 -7.02
C LEU A 145 -0.75 -5.16 -7.46
N ALA A 146 0.26 -5.18 -8.34
CA ALA A 146 0.86 -6.44 -8.81
C ALA A 146 1.48 -7.24 -7.68
N ALA A 147 2.16 -6.60 -6.73
CA ALA A 147 2.81 -7.25 -5.58
C ALA A 147 1.84 -8.06 -4.69
N PRO A 148 0.74 -7.49 -4.17
CA PRO A 148 -0.21 -8.27 -3.37
C PRO A 148 -0.99 -9.31 -4.18
N ILE A 149 -1.30 -9.04 -5.46
CA ILE A 149 -1.92 -10.05 -6.35
C ILE A 149 -1.00 -11.26 -6.53
N TRP A 150 0.30 -11.01 -6.75
CA TRP A 150 1.30 -12.05 -6.88
C TRP A 150 1.43 -12.92 -5.62
N ILE A 151 1.43 -12.29 -4.43
CA ILE A 151 1.44 -13.01 -3.15
C ILE A 151 0.19 -13.86 -2.97
N LEU A 152 -1.00 -13.33 -3.26
CA LEU A 152 -2.26 -14.08 -3.19
C LEU A 152 -2.24 -15.29 -4.12
N TRP A 153 -1.77 -15.12 -5.35
CA TRP A 153 -1.64 -16.22 -6.30
C TRP A 153 -0.66 -17.29 -5.81
N LYS A 154 0.52 -16.90 -5.31
CA LYS A 154 1.49 -17.83 -4.71
C LYS A 154 0.92 -18.57 -3.51
N ALA A 155 0.19 -17.88 -2.64
CA ALA A 155 -0.44 -18.47 -1.46
C ALA A 155 -1.50 -19.50 -1.86
N GLY A 156 -2.37 -19.14 -2.81
CA GLY A 156 -3.41 -20.05 -3.32
C GLY A 156 -2.83 -21.31 -3.96
N LYS A 157 -1.78 -21.19 -4.78
CA LYS A 157 -1.09 -22.35 -5.36
C LYS A 157 -0.53 -23.27 -4.27
N LYS A 158 0.16 -22.70 -3.27
CA LYS A 158 0.76 -23.49 -2.19
C LYS A 158 -0.28 -24.23 -1.35
N ILE A 159 -1.40 -23.59 -1.02
CA ILE A 159 -2.50 -24.22 -0.27
C ILE A 159 -3.13 -25.35 -1.08
N ARG A 160 -3.36 -25.14 -2.39
CA ARG A 160 -3.89 -26.17 -3.28
C ARG A 160 -2.98 -27.39 -3.31
N ASP A 161 -1.69 -27.20 -3.50
CA ASP A 161 -0.74 -28.31 -3.64
C ASP A 161 -0.66 -29.12 -2.33
N GLN A 162 -0.67 -28.46 -1.16
CA GLN A 162 -0.76 -29.13 0.15
C GLN A 162 -2.05 -29.96 0.34
N SER A 163 -3.17 -29.51 -0.23
CA SER A 163 -4.43 -30.23 -0.14
C SER A 163 -4.47 -31.49 -0.99
N VAL A 164 -3.62 -31.58 -2.03
CA VAL A 164 -3.45 -32.80 -2.83
C VAL A 164 -2.65 -33.83 -2.04
N ASP A 165 -1.53 -33.43 -1.44
CA ASP A 165 -0.67 -34.33 -0.66
C ASP A 165 -1.42 -35.02 0.49
N LEU A 166 -2.36 -34.34 1.14
CA LEU A 166 -3.16 -34.91 2.23
C LEU A 166 -4.16 -35.98 1.78
N LYS A 167 -4.52 -36.03 0.50
CA LYS A 167 -5.47 -37.03 -0.04
C LYS A 167 -4.79 -38.33 -0.48
N GLU A 168 -3.46 -38.31 -0.63
CA GLU A 168 -2.64 -39.46 -1.03
C GLU A 168 -2.08 -40.25 0.17
N LEU A 169 -2.46 -39.88 1.40
CA LEU A 169 -2.08 -40.52 2.67
C LEU A 169 -3.25 -41.34 3.24
#